data_AF-A0A954X2Z0-F1
#
_entry.id   AF-A0A954X2Z0-F1
#
_cell.length_a   1.000
_cell.length_b   1.000
_cell.length_c   1.000
_cell.angle_alpha   90.00
_cell.angle_beta   90.00
_cell.angle_gamma   90.00
#
_symmetry.space_group_name_H-M   'P 1'
#
loop_
_entity.id
_entity.type
_entity.pdbx_description
1 polymer ?
#
loop_
_entity_poly.entity_id
_entity_poly.type
_entity_poly.pdbx_seq_one_letter_code
_entity_poly.pdbx_strand_id
1 'polypeptide(L)'
;MHPAVILVIAMAIVVLGILLLRLHAFLALLLAALTVAMLTPQHRLEAFAEKDLANSKITAKQAADFVDSTAAERVAKAFGSTCASIAIVIAMASIIGKCLLDSGAADRI
;
A
#
# COMPACT_ATOMS: atom_id res chain seq x y z
N MET A 1 -16.80 10.30 -11.23
CA MET A 1 -15.43 10.36 -11.79
C MET A 1 -15.12 9.06 -12.51
N HIS A 2 -14.79 9.11 -13.81
CA HIS A 2 -14.40 7.92 -14.57
C HIS A 2 -13.13 7.31 -13.96
N PRO A 3 -13.05 5.98 -13.75
CA PRO A 3 -11.89 5.33 -13.11
C PRO A 3 -10.54 5.69 -13.75
N ALA A 4 -10.54 5.92 -15.06
CA ALA A 4 -9.36 6.33 -15.83
C ALA A 4 -8.74 7.65 -15.34
N VAL A 5 -9.54 8.61 -14.88
CA VAL A 5 -9.04 9.92 -14.42
C VAL A 5 -8.24 9.78 -13.12
N ILE A 6 -8.69 8.92 -12.21
CA ILE A 6 -8.00 8.66 -10.94
C ILE A 6 -6.64 8.01 -11.21
N LEU A 7 -6.60 7.07 -12.16
CA LEU A 7 -5.37 6.39 -12.56
C LEU A 7 -4.35 7.38 -13.16
N VAL A 8 -4.78 8.23 -14.08
CA VAL A 8 -3.90 9.23 -14.71
C VAL A 8 -3.35 10.21 -13.69
N ILE A 9 -4.18 10.69 -12.76
CA ILE A 9 -3.74 11.58 -11.68
C ILE A 9 -2.72 10.87 -10.77
N ALA A 10 -2.99 9.63 -10.37
CA ALA A 10 -2.07 8.85 -9.53
C ALA A 10 -0.71 8.64 -10.22
N MET A 11 -0.74 8.24 -11.49
CA MET A 11 0.45 8.01 -12.29
C MET A 11 1.26 9.31 -12.46
N ALA A 12 0.58 10.43 -12.74
CA ALA A 12 1.21 11.73 -12.83
C ALA A 12 1.90 12.12 -11.52
N ILE A 13 1.25 11.93 -10.36
CA ILE A 13 1.83 12.23 -9.04
C ILE A 13 3.08 11.38 -8.77
N VAL A 14 3.03 10.06 -9.06
CA VAL A 14 4.17 9.17 -8.86
C VAL A 14 5.35 9.57 -9.73
N VAL A 15 5.10 9.79 -11.03
CA VAL A 15 6.15 10.13 -11.99
C VAL A 15 6.72 11.52 -11.70
N LEU A 16 5.89 12.53 -11.41
CA LEU A 16 6.35 13.86 -11.00
C LEU A 16 7.14 13.81 -9.69
N GLY A 17 6.65 13.08 -8.70
CA GLY A 17 7.28 12.99 -7.38
C GLY A 17 8.67 12.37 -7.43
N ILE A 18 8.85 11.32 -8.23
CA ILE A 18 10.13 10.63 -8.38
C ILE A 18 11.10 11.43 -9.27
N LEU A 19 10.63 11.98 -10.39
CA LEU A 19 11.51 12.60 -11.39
C LEU A 19 11.82 14.08 -11.11
N LEU A 20 10.84 14.90 -10.72
CA LEU A 20 11.02 16.35 -10.56
C LEU A 20 11.41 16.75 -9.14
N LEU A 21 10.78 16.15 -8.13
CA LEU A 21 11.02 16.50 -6.72
C LEU A 21 12.17 15.72 -6.07
N ARG A 22 12.82 14.80 -6.82
CA ARG A 22 13.86 13.88 -6.31
C ARG A 22 13.46 13.19 -4.99
N LEU A 23 12.17 12.93 -4.82
CA LEU A 23 11.65 12.35 -3.60
C LEU A 23 11.92 10.84 -3.59
N HIS A 24 12.25 10.27 -2.43
CA HIS A 24 12.39 8.82 -2.30
C HIS A 24 11.11 8.10 -2.76
N ALA A 25 11.27 7.04 -3.55
CA ALA A 25 10.18 6.31 -4.19
C ALA A 25 9.08 5.87 -3.20
N PHE A 26 9.48 5.47 -1.99
CA PHE A 26 8.56 5.10 -0.92
C PHE A 26 7.59 6.24 -0.55
N LEU A 27 8.12 7.45 -0.33
CA LEU A 27 7.32 8.60 0.07
C LEU A 27 6.41 9.09 -1.08
N ALA A 28 6.91 9.04 -2.32
CA ALA A 28 6.10 9.35 -3.50
C ALA A 28 4.90 8.40 -3.65
N LEU A 29 5.12 7.09 -3.45
CA LEU A 29 4.05 6.08 -3.50
C LEU A 29 3.04 6.25 -2.35
N LEU A 30 3.50 6.58 -1.14
CA LEU A 30 2.62 6.83 0.02
C LEU A 30 1.69 8.03 -0.23
N LEU A 31 2.23 9.15 -0.71
CA LEU A 31 1.44 10.35 -1.03
C LEU A 31 0.46 10.09 -2.18
N ALA A 32 0.87 9.36 -3.20
CA ALA A 32 -0.02 8.94 -4.28
C ALA A 32 -1.16 8.06 -3.75
N ALA A 33 -0.87 7.10 -2.85
CA ALA A 33 -1.90 6.25 -2.26
C ALA A 33 -2.90 7.03 -1.42
N LEU A 34 -2.44 7.97 -0.58
CA LEU A 34 -3.31 8.82 0.25
C LEU A 34 -4.17 9.76 -0.60
N THR A 35 -3.59 10.41 -1.61
CA THR A 35 -4.33 11.29 -2.53
C THR A 35 -5.39 10.51 -3.32
N VAL A 36 -5.05 9.32 -3.84
CA VAL A 36 -6.01 8.43 -4.50
C VAL A 36 -7.11 7.97 -3.55
N ALA A 37 -6.77 7.61 -2.32
CA ALA A 37 -7.73 7.18 -1.32
C ALA A 37 -8.71 8.30 -0.95
N MET A 38 -8.25 9.54 -0.83
CA MET A 38 -9.14 10.71 -0.65
C MET A 38 -9.99 11.01 -1.88
N LEU A 39 -9.45 10.80 -3.09
CA LEU A 39 -10.16 11.09 -4.33
C LEU A 39 -11.16 9.99 -4.74
N THR A 40 -11.18 8.85 -4.03
CA THR A 40 -12.02 7.70 -4.35
C THR A 40 -13.43 7.87 -3.75
N PRO A 41 -14.50 8.09 -4.56
CA PRO A 41 -15.85 8.33 -4.05
C PRO A 41 -16.53 7.06 -3.48
N GLN A 42 -17.28 7.23 -2.39
CA GLN A 42 -17.89 6.16 -1.59
C GLN A 42 -18.90 5.27 -2.36
N HIS A 43 -19.56 5.77 -3.41
CA HIS A 43 -20.54 5.01 -4.22
C HIS A 43 -19.93 3.78 -4.94
N ARG A 44 -18.60 3.70 -5.12
CA ARG A 44 -17.94 2.50 -5.68
C ARG A 44 -17.62 1.45 -4.63
N LEU A 45 -17.63 1.78 -3.33
CA LEU A 45 -17.41 0.81 -2.27
C LEU A 45 -18.60 -0.16 -2.14
N GLU A 46 -19.83 0.34 -2.31
CA GLU A 46 -21.05 -0.47 -2.23
C GLU A 46 -21.14 -1.51 -3.36
N ALA A 47 -20.77 -1.15 -4.59
CA ALA A 47 -20.68 -2.07 -5.72
C ALA A 47 -19.54 -3.11 -5.61
N PHE A 48 -18.51 -2.84 -4.79
CA PHE A 48 -17.48 -3.82 -4.43
C PHE A 48 -17.94 -4.71 -3.26
N ALA A 49 -18.69 -4.16 -2.30
CA ALA A 49 -19.28 -4.92 -1.19
C ALA A 49 -20.25 -6.01 -1.67
N GLU A 50 -21.06 -5.74 -2.70
CA GLU A 50 -21.92 -6.77 -3.33
C GLU A 50 -21.12 -7.85 -4.08
N LYS A 51 -19.97 -7.51 -4.70
CA LYS A 51 -19.12 -8.47 -5.42
C LYS A 51 -18.22 -9.31 -4.51
N ASP A 52 -17.84 -8.79 -3.35
CA ASP A 52 -17.09 -9.54 -2.32
C ASP A 52 -17.99 -10.48 -1.51
N LEU A 53 -19.31 -10.23 -1.46
CA LEU A 53 -20.29 -11.15 -0.87
C LEU A 53 -20.46 -12.42 -1.71
N ALA A 54 -20.50 -12.29 -3.04
CA ALA A 54 -20.65 -13.41 -3.98
C ALA A 54 -19.43 -14.35 -4.02
N ASN A 55 -18.23 -13.86 -3.65
CA ASN A 55 -17.00 -14.66 -3.58
C ASN A 55 -16.70 -15.22 -2.17
N SER A 56 -17.61 -15.05 -1.21
CA SER A 56 -17.58 -15.71 0.10
C SER A 56 -16.26 -15.59 0.87
N LYS A 57 -15.60 -14.42 0.81
CA LYS A 57 -14.34 -14.13 1.55
C LYS A 57 -14.45 -13.08 2.65
N ILE A 58 -15.58 -12.36 2.79
CA ILE A 58 -15.72 -11.26 3.77
C ILE A 58 -17.13 -11.27 4.41
N THR A 59 -17.17 -11.25 5.74
CA THR A 59 -18.39 -11.20 6.57
C THR A 59 -19.04 -9.81 6.54
N ALA A 60 -20.38 -9.75 6.55
CA ALA A 60 -21.23 -8.54 6.49
C ALA A 60 -20.86 -7.39 7.45
N LYS A 61 -20.07 -7.64 8.51
CA LYS A 61 -19.56 -6.62 9.43
C LYS A 61 -18.32 -5.87 8.93
N GLN A 62 -17.44 -6.52 8.17
CA GLN A 62 -16.22 -5.88 7.64
C GLN A 62 -16.54 -4.90 6.51
N ALA A 63 -17.61 -5.13 5.75
CA ALA A 63 -18.05 -4.23 4.69
C ALA A 63 -18.55 -2.87 5.24
N ALA A 64 -19.18 -2.85 6.41
CA ALA A 64 -19.60 -1.61 7.06
C ALA A 64 -18.40 -0.79 7.57
N ASP A 65 -17.43 -1.45 8.23
CA ASP A 65 -16.21 -0.79 8.71
C ASP A 65 -15.30 -0.30 7.57
N PHE A 66 -15.30 -0.98 6.41
CA PHE A 66 -14.52 -0.54 5.23
C PHE A 66 -15.10 0.71 4.54
N VAL A 67 -16.38 1.03 4.79
CA VAL A 67 -17.07 2.21 4.23
C VAL A 67 -16.93 3.42 5.15
N ASP A 68 -16.90 3.21 6.46
CA ASP A 68 -16.67 4.25 7.48
C ASP A 68 -15.17 4.53 7.75
N SER A 69 -14.29 3.59 7.39
CA SER A 69 -12.85 3.79 7.60
C SER A 69 -12.31 4.91 6.71
N THR A 70 -11.52 5.77 7.34
CA THR A 70 -10.92 6.93 6.68
C THR A 70 -10.00 6.48 5.53
N ALA A 71 -9.79 7.36 4.55
CA ALA A 71 -8.85 7.12 3.45
C ALA A 71 -7.46 6.66 3.94
N ALA A 72 -7.00 7.23 5.06
CA ALA A 72 -5.72 6.86 5.69
C ALA A 72 -5.74 5.44 6.27
N GLU A 73 -6.81 5.04 6.94
CA GLU A 73 -6.95 3.70 7.53
C GLU A 73 -6.96 2.61 6.44
N ARG A 74 -7.63 2.86 5.31
CA ARG A 74 -7.64 1.94 4.17
C ARG A 74 -6.26 1.76 3.56
N VAL A 75 -5.51 2.85 3.39
CA VAL A 75 -4.12 2.80 2.92
C VAL A 75 -3.24 2.08 3.95
N ALA A 76 -3.39 2.38 5.23
CA ALA A 76 -2.61 1.76 6.30
C ALA A 76 -2.85 0.25 6.39
N LYS A 77 -4.09 -0.21 6.21
CA LYS A 77 -4.45 -1.63 6.24
C LYS A 77 -3.88 -2.39 5.04
N ALA A 78 -4.00 -1.83 3.83
CA ALA A 78 -3.44 -2.45 2.61
C ALA A 78 -1.91 -2.45 2.59
N PHE A 79 -1.30 -1.35 3.05
CA PHE A 79 0.14 -1.25 3.20
C PHE A 79 0.64 -2.23 4.27
N GLY A 80 -0.02 -2.28 5.43
CA GLY A 80 0.31 -3.16 6.53
C GLY A 80 0.22 -4.65 6.19
N SER A 81 -0.82 -5.08 5.46
CA SER A 81 -0.92 -6.48 5.02
C SER A 81 0.19 -6.87 4.03
N THR A 82 0.59 -5.94 3.17
CA THR A 82 1.73 -6.13 2.25
C THR A 82 3.06 -6.16 3.00
N CYS A 83 3.26 -5.28 3.99
CA CYS A 83 4.43 -5.33 4.86
C CYS A 83 4.49 -6.66 5.64
N ALA A 84 3.36 -7.13 6.16
CA ALA A 84 3.30 -8.38 6.92
C ALA A 84 3.71 -9.60 6.09
N SER A 85 3.38 -9.66 4.79
CA SER A 85 3.71 -10.81 3.94
C SER A 85 5.21 -10.95 3.66
N ILE A 86 5.99 -9.87 3.78
CA ILE A 86 7.44 -9.87 3.51
C ILE A 86 8.26 -9.61 4.80
N ALA A 87 7.61 -9.21 5.90
CA ALA A 87 8.26 -8.80 7.14
C ALA A 87 9.22 -9.85 7.71
N ILE A 88 8.84 -11.13 7.70
CA ILE A 88 9.69 -12.22 8.21
C ILE A 88 10.98 -12.32 7.40
N VAL A 89 10.89 -12.23 6.06
CA VAL A 89 12.06 -12.34 5.19
C VAL A 89 13.01 -11.16 5.42
N ILE A 90 12.48 -9.95 5.57
CA ILE A 90 13.28 -8.75 5.89
C ILE A 90 13.95 -8.88 7.27
N ALA A 91 13.23 -9.41 8.27
CA ALA A 91 13.77 -9.63 9.61
C ALA A 91 14.92 -10.65 9.62
N MET A 92 14.78 -11.77 8.89
CA MET A 92 15.87 -12.73 8.79
C MET A 92 17.05 -12.17 8.00
N ALA A 93 16.79 -11.44 6.90
CA ALA A 93 17.85 -10.81 6.11
C ALA A 93 18.68 -9.82 6.94
N SER A 94 18.05 -9.05 7.83
CA SER A 94 18.77 -8.12 8.71
C SER A 94 19.57 -8.84 9.81
N ILE A 95 19.06 -9.93 10.38
CA ILE A 95 19.80 -10.79 11.33
C ILE A 95 21.03 -11.40 10.65
N ILE A 96 20.84 -12.04 9.49
CA ILE A 96 21.92 -12.65 8.72
C ILE A 96 22.96 -11.60 8.33
N GLY A 97 22.52 -10.45 7.81
CA GLY A 97 23.42 -9.34 7.47
C GLY A 97 24.27 -8.88 8.64
N LYS A 98 23.68 -8.77 9.84
CA LYS A 98 24.41 -8.39 11.05
C LYS A 98 25.42 -9.46 11.47
N CYS A 99 25.06 -10.75 11.42
CA CYS A 99 26.01 -11.83 11.68
C CYS A 99 27.15 -11.90 10.64
N LEU A 100 26.88 -11.59 9.38
CA LEU A 100 27.90 -11.55 8.32
C LEU A 100 28.88 -10.37 8.51
N LEU A 101 28.37 -9.21 8.93
CA LEU A 101 29.19 -8.06 9.30
C LEU A 101 30.05 -8.35 10.54
N ASP A 102 29.45 -8.91 11.60
CA ASP A 102 30.14 -9.20 12.87
C ASP A 102 31.19 -10.33 12.74
N SER A 103 31.00 -11.29 11.83
CA SER A 103 31.97 -12.38 11.58
C SER A 103 33.08 -12.02 10.58
N GLY A 104 33.03 -10.84 9.97
CA GLY A 104 33.96 -10.44 8.91
C GLY A 104 33.81 -11.22 7.60
N ALA A 105 32.77 -12.04 7.47
CA ALA A 105 32.44 -12.74 6.23
C ALA A 105 32.02 -11.77 5.12
N ALA A 106 31.35 -10.67 5.49
CA ALA A 106 30.93 -9.62 4.55
C ALA A 106 32.08 -8.78 3.98
N ASP A 107 33.25 -8.76 4.63
CA ASP A 107 34.41 -7.95 4.20
C ASP A 107 35.34 -8.71 3.24
N ARG A 108 35.11 -10.03 3.07
CA ARG A 108 35.90 -10.91 2.19
C ARG A 108 35.29 -11.10 0.78
N ILE A 109 34.15 -10.46 0.52
CA ILE A 109 33.39 -10.47 -0.75
C ILE A 109 33.22 -9.03 -1.24
#